data_AF-A0AAE5CSW4-F1
#
_entry.id   AF-A0AAE5CSW4-F1
#
_cell.length_a   1.000
_cell.length_b   1.000
_cell.length_c   1.000
_cell.angle_alpha   90.00
_cell.angle_beta   90.00
_cell.angle_gamma   90.00
#
_symmetry.space_group_name_H-M   'P 1'
#
loop_
_entity.id
_entity.type
_entity.pdbx_description
1 polymer ?
#
loop_
_entity_poly.entity_id
_entity_poly.type
_entity_poly.pdbx_seq_one_letter_code
_entity_poly.pdbx_strand_id
1 'polypeptide(L)'
;MVLRETKPAEPLAFDTDKCIGCNRCLEACQIDIMIPSEEKGSPPLVAFPDECWYCGACVMECPTGAISLQHPLMNQVRWAEKSSLTARSEA
;
A
#
# COMPACT_ATOMS: atom_id res chain seq x y z
N MET A 1 16.64 -19.87 -19.89
CA MET A 1 16.36 -19.60 -18.47
C MET A 1 15.03 -18.87 -18.44
N VAL A 2 13.93 -19.62 -18.30
CA VAL A 2 12.59 -19.03 -18.13
C VAL A 2 12.56 -18.57 -16.69
N LEU A 3 12.75 -17.27 -16.46
CA LEU A 3 12.43 -16.68 -15.16
C LEU A 3 10.98 -17.10 -14.89
N ARG A 4 10.72 -17.75 -13.75
CA ARG A 4 9.34 -18.00 -13.33
C ARG A 4 8.63 -16.66 -13.37
N GLU A 5 7.68 -16.49 -14.30
CA GLU A 5 6.85 -15.29 -14.40
C GLU A 5 5.94 -15.27 -13.17
N THR A 6 6.49 -14.80 -12.05
CA THR A 6 5.73 -14.57 -10.84
C THR A 6 4.82 -13.37 -11.08
N LYS A 7 3.55 -13.49 -10.67
CA LYS A 7 2.58 -12.39 -10.75
C LYS A 7 3.21 -11.12 -10.12
N PRO A 8 3.07 -9.93 -10.75
CA PRO A 8 3.52 -8.67 -10.15
C PRO A 8 2.91 -8.47 -8.77
N ALA A 9 3.62 -7.75 -7.91
CA ALA A 9 3.09 -7.36 -6.61
C ALA A 9 1.79 -6.55 -6.76
N GLU A 10 0.90 -6.64 -5.78
CA GLU A 10 -0.30 -5.81 -5.67
C GLU A 10 -0.21 -5.02 -4.36
N PRO A 11 0.67 -4.01 -4.27
CA PRO A 11 0.97 -3.33 -3.01
C PRO A 11 -0.13 -2.36 -2.55
N LEU A 12 -0.94 -1.85 -3.48
CA LEU A 12 -1.93 -0.81 -3.21
C LEU A 12 -3.31 -1.28 -3.69
N ALA A 13 -4.31 -1.13 -2.83
CA ALA A 13 -5.70 -1.35 -3.16
C ALA A 13 -6.49 -0.04 -2.95
N PHE A 14 -7.27 0.33 -3.96
CA PHE A 14 -8.05 1.57 -3.98
C PHE A 14 -9.55 1.27 -3.88
N ASP A 15 -10.23 2.04 -3.04
CA ASP A 15 -11.69 2.10 -2.94
C ASP A 15 -12.18 3.20 -3.89
N THR A 16 -12.78 2.80 -5.00
CA THR A 16 -13.28 3.72 -6.04
C THR A 16 -14.40 4.62 -5.55
N ASP A 17 -15.17 4.19 -4.55
CA ASP A 17 -16.32 4.96 -4.06
C ASP A 17 -15.90 6.12 -3.15
N LYS A 18 -14.71 6.02 -2.53
CA LYS A 18 -14.13 7.05 -1.65
C LYS A 18 -13.07 7.90 -2.34
N CYS A 19 -12.55 7.44 -3.48
CA CYS A 19 -11.54 8.19 -4.20
C CYS A 19 -12.16 9.43 -4.85
N ILE A 20 -11.48 10.57 -4.71
CA ILE A 20 -11.91 11.85 -5.30
C ILE A 20 -10.94 12.32 -6.39
N GLY A 21 -9.97 11.48 -6.79
CA GLY A 21 -8.97 11.83 -7.80
C GLY A 21 -8.09 13.03 -7.44
N CYS A 22 -7.81 13.28 -6.16
CA CYS A 22 -7.06 14.45 -5.71
C CYS A 22 -5.53 14.36 -5.93
N ASN A 23 -5.03 13.20 -6.35
CA ASN A 23 -3.63 12.91 -6.67
C ASN A 23 -2.57 13.17 -5.58
N ARG A 24 -2.97 13.44 -4.33
CA ARG A 24 -2.03 13.59 -3.20
C ARG A 24 -1.17 12.37 -2.94
N CYS A 25 -1.71 11.18 -3.21
CA CYS A 25 -0.96 9.93 -3.09
C CYS A 25 0.22 9.84 -4.07
N LEU A 26 0.14 10.48 -5.25
CA LEU A 26 1.24 10.56 -6.21
C LEU A 26 2.36 11.43 -5.63
N GLU A 27 2.02 12.64 -5.17
CA GLU A 27 2.99 13.58 -4.60
C GLU A 27 3.68 13.02 -3.34
N ALA A 28 2.98 12.22 -2.55
CA ALA A 28 3.54 11.56 -1.37
C ALA A 28 4.57 10.47 -1.72
N CYS A 29 4.48 9.88 -2.91
CA CYS A 29 5.29 8.75 -3.31
C CYS A 29 6.71 9.17 -3.72
N GLN A 30 7.69 8.91 -2.87
CA GLN A 30 9.10 9.32 -3.10
C GLN A 30 9.80 8.59 -4.28
N ILE A 31 9.15 7.58 -4.85
CA ILE A 31 9.67 6.74 -5.93
C ILE A 31 8.75 6.72 -7.16
N ASP A 32 7.71 7.57 -7.18
CA ASP A 32 6.85 7.80 -8.36
C ASP A 32 6.30 6.54 -9.08
N ILE A 33 5.82 5.54 -8.33
CA ILE A 33 5.26 4.30 -8.93
C ILE A 33 3.85 4.44 -9.53
N MET A 34 3.21 5.61 -9.35
CA MET A 34 1.82 5.86 -9.73
C MET A 34 1.72 6.90 -10.84
N ILE A 35 0.78 6.68 -11.77
CA ILE A 35 0.46 7.60 -12.87
C ILE A 35 -0.98 8.10 -12.68
N PRO A 36 -1.26 9.39 -12.92
CA PRO A 36 -2.63 9.91 -12.82
C PRO A 36 -3.56 9.19 -13.80
N SER A 37 -4.79 8.92 -13.36
CA SER A 37 -5.81 8.34 -14.23
C SER A 37 -6.30 9.34 -15.28
N GLU A 38 -6.71 8.82 -16.43
CA GLU A 38 -7.34 9.62 -17.50
C GLU A 38 -8.73 10.12 -17.09
N GLU A 39 -9.42 9.38 -16.22
CA GLU A 39 -10.74 9.72 -15.72
C GLU A 39 -10.66 10.57 -14.44
N LYS A 40 -11.32 11.73 -14.47
CA LYS A 40 -11.38 12.62 -13.31
C LYS A 40 -12.19 11.99 -12.19
N GLY A 41 -11.60 11.89 -11.01
CA GLY A 41 -12.22 11.29 -9.83
C GLY A 41 -11.80 9.83 -9.59
N SER A 42 -11.20 9.18 -10.59
CA SER A 42 -10.76 7.79 -10.47
C SER A 42 -9.39 7.68 -9.77
N PRO A 43 -9.12 6.55 -9.10
CA PRO A 43 -7.82 6.31 -8.48
C PRO A 43 -6.71 6.24 -9.52
N PRO A 44 -5.46 6.59 -9.14
CA PRO A 44 -4.33 6.51 -10.05
C PRO A 44 -3.95 5.06 -10.40
N LEU A 45 -3.30 4.89 -11.55
CA LEU A 45 -2.78 3.61 -12.00
C LEU A 45 -1.43 3.35 -11.33
N VAL A 46 -1.23 2.14 -10.79
CA VAL A 46 0.08 1.69 -10.30
C VAL A 46 0.86 1.11 -11.47
N ALA A 47 1.83 1.85 -11.99
CA ALA A 47 2.60 1.45 -13.17
C ALA A 47 3.77 0.51 -12.81
N PHE A 48 4.39 0.74 -11.65
CA PHE A 48 5.57 -0.01 -11.20
C PHE A 48 5.34 -0.63 -9.81
N PRO A 49 4.45 -1.63 -9.70
CA PRO A 49 4.07 -2.17 -8.40
C PRO A 49 5.23 -2.87 -7.65
N ASP A 50 6.16 -3.48 -8.39
CA ASP A 50 7.28 -4.23 -7.81
C ASP A 50 8.34 -3.31 -7.16
N GLU A 51 8.33 -2.02 -7.50
CA GLU A 51 9.24 -1.02 -6.92
C GLU A 51 8.72 -0.45 -5.60
N CYS A 52 7.48 -0.78 -5.19
CA CYS A 52 6.89 -0.26 -3.97
C CYS A 52 7.66 -0.71 -2.71
N TRP A 53 8.08 0.25 -1.88
CA TRP A 53 8.77 -0.03 -0.61
C TRP A 53 7.85 -0.29 0.57
N TYR A 54 6.53 -0.24 0.35
CA TYR A 54 5.54 -0.42 1.41
C TYR A 54 5.70 0.57 2.58
N CYS A 55 6.10 1.82 2.30
CA CYS A 55 6.30 2.85 3.31
C CYS A 55 4.99 3.40 3.91
N GLY A 56 3.88 3.29 3.19
CA GLY A 56 2.56 3.74 3.64
C GLY A 56 2.30 5.25 3.57
N ALA A 57 3.22 6.06 3.03
CA ALA A 57 3.05 7.51 2.93
C ALA A 57 1.77 7.90 2.15
N CYS A 58 1.46 7.19 1.08
CA CYS A 58 0.25 7.40 0.29
C CYS A 58 -1.06 7.15 1.08
N VAL A 59 -1.05 6.21 2.04
CA VAL A 59 -2.19 5.92 2.92
C VAL A 59 -2.38 7.04 3.94
N MET A 60 -1.28 7.54 4.51
CA MET A 60 -1.32 8.62 5.50
C MET A 60 -1.81 9.95 4.90
N GLU A 61 -1.41 10.25 3.66
CA GLU A 61 -1.78 11.49 2.97
C GLU A 61 -3.19 11.45 2.35
N CYS A 62 -3.85 10.30 2.32
CA CYS A 62 -5.18 10.18 1.72
C CYS A 62 -6.26 10.76 2.64
N PRO A 63 -6.90 11.90 2.29
CA PRO A 63 -7.86 12.55 3.18
C PRO A 63 -9.17 11.75 3.35
N THR A 64 -9.51 10.91 2.37
CA THR A 64 -10.74 10.09 2.38
C THR A 64 -10.49 8.66 2.85
N GLY A 65 -9.23 8.27 3.10
CA GLY A 65 -8.87 6.89 3.41
C GLY A 65 -9.20 5.89 2.29
N ALA A 66 -9.22 6.34 1.03
CA ALA A 66 -9.58 5.53 -0.14
C ALA A 66 -8.48 4.57 -0.59
N ILE A 67 -7.29 4.60 0.01
CA ILE A 67 -6.14 3.77 -0.36
C ILE A 67 -5.71 2.92 0.83
N SER A 68 -5.41 1.65 0.56
CA SER A 68 -4.90 0.71 1.55
C SER A 68 -3.62 0.05 1.04
N LEU A 69 -2.69 -0.20 1.97
CA LEU A 69 -1.42 -0.85 1.68
C LEU A 69 -1.52 -2.34 2.00
N GLN A 70 -1.16 -3.18 1.04
CA GLN A 70 -1.16 -4.64 1.17
C GLN A 70 0.28 -5.12 1.25
N HIS A 71 0.70 -5.56 2.44
CA HIS A 71 2.04 -6.15 2.60
C HIS A 71 2.08 -7.57 2.04
N PRO A 72 3.19 -7.98 1.38
CA PRO A 72 3.38 -9.35 0.96
C PRO A 72 3.42 -10.27 2.18
N LEU A 73 3.03 -11.54 2.02
CA LEU A 73 2.91 -12.51 3.12
C LEU A 73 4.16 -12.56 4.02
N MET A 74 5.35 -12.45 3.43
CA MET A 74 6.63 -12.42 4.14
C MET A 74 6.81 -11.22 5.09
N ASN A 75 6.14 -10.10 4.81
CA ASN A 75 6.23 -8.85 5.58
C ASN A 75 4.95 -8.58 6.41
N GLN A 76 3.98 -9.49 6.41
CA GLN A 76 2.79 -9.34 7.24
C GLN A 76 3.14 -9.60 8.70
N VAL A 77 3.10 -8.53 9.50
CA VAL A 77 3.31 -8.64 10.95
C VAL A 77 2.11 -9.31 11.59
N ARG A 78 2.36 -10.31 12.45
CA ARG A 78 1.36 -10.72 13.43
C ARG A 78 1.25 -9.59 14.46
N TRP A 79 0.19 -8.80 14.36
CA TRP A 79 -0.17 -7.88 15.42
C TRP A 79 -0.43 -8.67 16.70
N ALA A 80 0.39 -8.39 17.71
CA ALA A 80 0.24 -8.90 19.06
C ALA A 80 0.22 -7.70 19.99
N GLU A 81 -0.70 -7.69 20.97
CA GLU A 81 -0.71 -6.64 21.97
C GLU A 81 0.59 -6.68 22.77
N LYS A 82 1.14 -5.51 23.11
CA LYS A 82 2.37 -5.43 23.90
C LYS A 82 2.25 -6.24 25.20
N SER A 83 1.09 -6.17 25.86
CA SER A 83 0.74 -6.95 27.05
C SER A 83 0.95 -8.45 26.85
N SER A 84 0.56 -8.98 25.69
CA SER A 84 0.71 -10.40 25.33
C SER A 84 2.17 -10.82 25.09
N LEU A 85 3.06 -9.87 24.75
CA LEU A 85 4.48 -10.12 24.51
C LEU A 85 5.35 -9.93 25.76
N THR A 86 4.93 -9.04 26.68
CA THR A 86 5.67 -8.71 27.91
C THR A 86 5.22 -9.47 29.14
N ALA A 87 4.17 -10.28 29.04
CA ALA A 87 3.79 -11.25 30.07
C ALA A 87 4.87 -12.33 30.15
N ARG A 88 6.01 -12.01 30.81
CA ARG A 88 6.94 -13.02 31.29
C ARG A 88 6.11 -13.94 32.18
N SER A 89 6.05 -15.21 31.85
CA SER A 89 5.56 -16.23 32.77
C SER A 89 6.36 -16.08 34.06
N GLU A 90 5.74 -15.51 35.10
CA GLU A 90 6.29 -15.52 36.45
C GLU A 90 6.39 -17.00 36.84
N ALA A 91 7.64 -17.49 36.88
CA ALA A 91 8.00 -18.78 37.44
C ALA A 91 8.24 -18.62 38.94
#